data_AF-A0A226DM79-F1
#
_entry.id   AF-A0A226DM79-F1
#
_cell.length_a   1.000
_cell.length_b   1.000
_cell.length_c   1.000
_cell.angle_alpha   90.00
_cell.angle_beta   90.00
_cell.angle_gamma   90.00
#
_symmetry.space_group_name_H-M   'P 1'
#
loop_
_entity.id
_entity.type
_entity.pdbx_description
1 polymer ?
#
loop_
_entity_poly.entity_id
_entity_poly.type
_entity_poly.pdbx_seq_one_letter_code
_entity_poly.pdbx_strand_id
1 'polypeptide(L)'
;MSGSTRPNPTMSGSTRPNPTMSGSTRPNPTQLGLGGLGRLRVGLATNEYSDLEPEEFNSIMNGFKAPNRTDVQVDGQSETISSAATSYSPPPMDWRWLGFVTPVKNQGSCGSCWSFSATGAMEGMHKRRTDVLPNLSEQNLIDCSSDYGNLGCKGGYMINAFNYVIRNRGINTQASYPYRGEQDFCQYRSDTNAVTGMTGYVRVTQGDEIALEDAVRRIGPIWDGFEWELILDCEELLGNLVG
;
A
#
# COMPACT_ATOMS: atom_id res chain seq x y z
N MET A 1 35.21 -39.62 54.79
CA MET A 1 36.19 -40.39 54.00
C MET A 1 35.38 -41.22 53.01
N SER A 2 35.43 -41.10 51.70
CA SER A 2 36.42 -40.54 50.77
C SER A 2 35.74 -39.65 49.73
N GLY A 3 36.38 -38.54 49.38
CA GLY A 3 36.11 -37.84 48.13
C GLY A 3 36.62 -38.66 46.95
N SER A 4 35.89 -38.63 45.85
CA SER A 4 36.40 -38.97 44.52
C SER A 4 35.64 -38.11 43.51
N THR A 5 36.27 -36.99 43.17
CA THR A 5 35.99 -36.13 42.04
C THR A 5 36.13 -36.93 40.75
N ARG A 6 35.04 -37.10 40.00
CA ARG A 6 35.09 -37.56 38.61
C ARG A 6 35.35 -36.37 37.66
N PRO A 7 36.25 -36.52 36.69
CA PRO A 7 36.56 -35.46 35.73
C PRO A 7 35.45 -35.29 34.69
N ASN A 8 35.26 -34.02 34.32
CA ASN A 8 34.32 -33.50 33.34
C ASN A 8 34.73 -33.95 31.91
N PRO A 9 33.84 -34.54 31.09
CA PRO A 9 34.18 -34.90 29.73
C PRO A 9 34.29 -33.64 28.85
N THR A 10 35.51 -33.40 28.38
CA THR A 10 35.88 -32.40 27.38
C THR A 10 35.05 -32.56 26.11
N MET A 11 34.33 -31.50 25.73
CA MET A 11 33.71 -31.36 24.42
C MET A 11 34.81 -31.22 23.36
N SER A 12 34.93 -32.20 22.46
CA SER A 12 35.77 -32.08 21.28
C SER A 12 35.13 -31.08 20.31
N GLY A 13 35.83 -29.98 20.06
CA GLY A 13 35.45 -28.97 19.09
C GLY A 13 35.44 -29.51 17.65
N SER A 14 34.36 -29.20 16.94
CA SER A 14 34.37 -29.12 15.48
C SER A 14 33.85 -27.73 15.11
N THR A 15 34.73 -26.75 15.25
CA THR A 15 34.56 -25.43 14.66
C THR A 15 34.75 -25.58 13.15
N ARG A 16 33.68 -25.41 12.37
CA ARG A 16 33.79 -25.23 10.92
C ARG A 16 34.69 -24.02 10.63
N PRO A 17 35.65 -24.13 9.71
CA PRO A 17 36.50 -23.00 9.34
C PRO A 17 35.65 -21.91 8.69
N ASN A 18 35.85 -20.70 9.20
CA ASN A 18 35.30 -19.44 8.68
C ASN A 18 36.02 -19.14 7.35
N PRO A 19 35.33 -19.09 6.19
CA PRO A 19 35.98 -18.72 4.96
C PRO A 19 36.35 -17.23 5.02
N THR A 20 37.65 -16.98 5.08
CA THR A 20 38.29 -15.67 4.90
C THR A 20 37.71 -14.97 3.67
N MET A 21 37.15 -13.77 3.85
CA MET A 21 36.88 -12.83 2.76
C MET A 21 38.21 -12.37 2.17
N SER A 22 38.70 -13.14 1.20
CA SER A 22 39.67 -12.66 0.22
C SER A 22 38.97 -11.62 -0.65
N GLY A 23 39.61 -10.46 -0.80
CA GLY A 23 39.09 -9.32 -1.56
C GLY A 23 38.71 -9.71 -2.98
N SER A 24 37.41 -9.77 -3.25
CA SER A 24 36.88 -9.74 -4.60
C SER A 24 36.71 -8.27 -4.99
N THR A 25 37.75 -7.72 -5.62
CA THR A 25 37.60 -6.55 -6.49
C THR A 25 36.45 -6.83 -7.46
N ARG A 26 35.42 -5.96 -7.48
CA ARG A 26 34.38 -5.99 -8.51
C ARG A 26 35.05 -6.14 -9.88
N PRO A 27 34.66 -7.12 -10.71
CA PRO A 27 35.05 -7.08 -12.10
C PRO A 27 34.50 -5.78 -12.69
N ASN A 28 35.40 -5.01 -13.32
CA ASN A 28 35.04 -3.87 -14.16
C ASN A 28 33.92 -4.31 -15.10
N PRO A 29 32.84 -3.53 -15.28
CA PRO A 29 31.79 -3.92 -16.20
C PRO A 29 32.39 -4.00 -17.60
N THR A 30 32.64 -5.23 -18.06
CA THR A 30 33.01 -5.51 -19.43
C THR A 30 31.88 -4.98 -20.29
N GLN A 31 32.19 -3.96 -21.10
CA GLN A 31 31.29 -3.48 -22.13
C GLN A 31 30.97 -4.63 -23.08
N LEU A 32 29.87 -5.32 -22.85
CA LEU A 32 29.14 -5.99 -23.91
C LEU A 32 28.48 -4.87 -24.72
N GLY A 33 29.20 -4.44 -25.77
CA GLY A 33 28.71 -3.48 -26.74
C GLY A 33 27.49 -4.03 -27.47
N LEU A 34 26.32 -3.72 -26.94
CA LEU A 34 25.06 -3.72 -27.69
C LEU A 34 24.71 -2.25 -27.90
N GLY A 35 24.99 -1.77 -29.11
CA GLY A 35 24.69 -0.39 -29.51
C GLY A 35 23.20 -0.09 -29.42
N GLY A 36 22.86 1.07 -28.87
CA GLY A 36 21.62 1.76 -29.21
C GLY A 36 20.41 1.59 -28.29
N LEU A 37 20.55 1.05 -27.07
CA LEU A 37 19.47 1.12 -26.08
C LEU A 37 19.72 2.29 -25.13
N GLY A 38 18.86 3.31 -25.18
CA GLY A 38 18.85 4.39 -24.20
C GLY A 38 18.81 3.82 -22.79
N ARG A 39 19.57 4.40 -21.86
CA ARG A 39 19.50 4.00 -20.46
C ARG A 39 18.11 4.32 -19.93
N LEU A 40 17.33 3.29 -19.64
CA LEU A 40 16.13 3.42 -18.82
C LEU A 40 16.53 3.99 -17.46
N ARG A 41 15.72 4.89 -16.91
CA ARG A 41 15.94 5.46 -15.58
C ARG A 41 15.52 4.52 -14.45
N VAL A 42 14.89 3.39 -14.80
CA VAL A 42 14.37 2.37 -13.90
C VAL A 42 15.17 1.09 -14.09
N GLY A 43 15.47 0.40 -12.98
CA GLY A 43 16.10 -0.92 -12.97
C GLY A 43 15.10 -2.00 -12.56
N LEU A 44 15.22 -3.18 -13.15
CA LEU A 44 14.41 -4.35 -12.78
C LEU A 44 15.24 -5.30 -11.90
N ALA A 45 14.59 -5.96 -10.95
CA ALA A 45 15.18 -6.96 -10.08
C ALA A 45 14.19 -8.10 -9.84
N THR A 46 14.71 -9.28 -9.47
CA THR A 46 13.88 -10.42 -9.07
C THR A 46 13.14 -10.12 -7.76
N ASN A 47 11.85 -10.44 -7.72
CA ASN A 47 10.94 -10.33 -6.58
C ASN A 47 10.01 -11.56 -6.52
N GLU A 48 9.06 -11.57 -5.58
CA GLU A 48 8.10 -12.65 -5.38
C GLU A 48 7.11 -12.89 -6.54
N TYR A 49 7.11 -12.04 -7.55
CA TYR A 49 6.25 -12.16 -8.74
C TYR A 49 7.02 -12.58 -9.99
N SER A 50 8.33 -12.81 -9.88
CA SER A 50 9.21 -13.06 -11.03
C SER A 50 8.96 -14.38 -11.77
N ASP A 51 8.17 -15.27 -11.20
CA ASP A 51 7.74 -16.54 -11.78
C ASP A 51 6.29 -16.55 -12.28
N LEU A 52 5.56 -15.43 -12.13
CA LEU A 52 4.18 -15.31 -12.59
C LEU A 52 4.09 -14.84 -14.03
N GLU A 53 3.17 -15.43 -14.80
CA GLU A 53 2.77 -14.85 -16.08
C GLU A 53 1.96 -13.55 -15.86
N PRO A 54 1.98 -12.59 -16.81
CA PRO A 54 1.23 -11.34 -16.67
C PRO A 54 -0.26 -11.53 -16.37
N GLU A 55 -0.89 -12.52 -16.99
CA GLU A 55 -2.29 -12.87 -16.77
C GLU A 55 -2.52 -13.38 -15.34
N GLU A 56 -1.61 -14.20 -14.82
CA GLU A 56 -1.67 -14.70 -13.44
C GLU A 56 -1.51 -13.55 -12.45
N PHE A 57 -0.49 -12.70 -12.65
CA PHE A 57 -0.26 -11.50 -11.85
C PHE A 57 -1.49 -10.59 -11.82
N ASN A 58 -2.05 -10.29 -13.00
CA ASN A 58 -3.23 -9.45 -13.11
C ASN A 58 -4.46 -10.07 -12.44
N SER A 59 -4.60 -11.39 -12.47
CA SER A 59 -5.75 -12.07 -11.86
C SER A 59 -5.76 -12.01 -10.32
N ILE A 60 -4.59 -11.87 -9.69
CA ILE A 60 -4.44 -11.87 -8.22
C ILE A 60 -4.11 -10.48 -7.65
N MET A 61 -3.43 -9.62 -8.40
CA MET A 61 -2.95 -8.31 -7.91
C MET A 61 -3.87 -7.14 -8.29
N ASN A 62 -4.62 -7.23 -9.40
CA ASN A 62 -5.46 -6.13 -9.87
C ASN A 62 -6.90 -6.23 -9.36
N GLY A 63 -7.14 -5.60 -8.20
CA GLY A 63 -8.45 -5.50 -7.58
C GLY A 63 -9.24 -4.23 -7.91
N PHE A 64 -8.70 -3.28 -8.66
CA PHE A 64 -9.41 -2.03 -8.92
C PHE A 64 -10.55 -2.25 -9.91
N LYS A 65 -11.76 -1.84 -9.55
CA LYS A 65 -12.96 -1.90 -10.40
C LYS A 65 -13.76 -0.61 -10.30
N ALA A 66 -13.50 0.32 -11.21
CA ALA A 66 -14.30 1.52 -11.33
C ALA A 66 -15.70 1.17 -11.91
N PRO A 67 -16.81 1.50 -11.22
CA PRO A 67 -18.13 1.46 -11.84
C PRO A 67 -18.27 2.59 -12.86
N ASN A 68 -19.30 2.53 -13.71
CA ASN A 68 -19.65 3.68 -14.55
C ASN A 68 -19.93 4.90 -13.66
N ARG A 69 -19.52 6.09 -14.09
CA ARG A 69 -19.64 7.32 -13.29
C ARG A 69 -21.06 7.63 -12.81
N THR A 70 -22.09 7.12 -13.51
CA THR A 70 -23.50 7.27 -13.15
C THR A 70 -23.96 6.35 -12.02
N ASP A 71 -23.21 5.29 -11.73
CA ASP A 71 -23.61 4.21 -10.84
C ASP A 71 -23.00 4.37 -9.44
N VAL A 72 -22.07 5.32 -9.28
CA VAL A 72 -21.47 5.67 -7.99
C VAL A 72 -22.50 6.43 -7.16
N GLN A 73 -23.07 5.78 -6.16
CA GLN A 73 -23.78 6.48 -5.09
C GLN A 73 -22.79 7.41 -4.40
N VAL A 74 -23.19 8.64 -4.09
CA VAL A 74 -22.35 9.60 -3.36
C VAL A 74 -22.97 9.76 -1.99
N ASP A 75 -22.31 9.22 -0.97
CA ASP A 75 -22.69 9.42 0.41
C ASP A 75 -21.80 10.50 1.04
N GLY A 76 -22.42 11.56 1.57
CA GLY A 76 -21.72 12.68 2.18
C GLY A 76 -21.35 13.79 1.20
N GLN A 77 -20.43 14.66 1.62
CA GLN A 77 -19.93 15.76 0.80
C GLN A 77 -18.95 15.21 -0.25
N SER A 78 -19.15 15.58 -1.51
CA SER A 78 -18.22 15.29 -2.59
C SER A 78 -17.92 16.57 -3.34
N GLU A 79 -16.66 16.93 -3.41
CA GLU A 79 -16.17 18.06 -4.22
C GLU A 79 -15.18 17.55 -5.26
N THR A 80 -15.13 18.21 -6.41
CA THR A 80 -14.13 17.94 -7.45
C THR A 80 -13.22 19.14 -7.56
N ILE A 81 -11.91 18.90 -7.45
CA ILE A 81 -10.89 19.94 -7.63
C ILE A 81 -10.25 19.81 -9.01
N SER A 82 -10.04 20.97 -9.63
CA SER A 82 -9.32 21.14 -10.89
C SER A 82 -8.27 22.22 -10.68
N SER A 83 -7.21 22.19 -11.49
CA SER A 83 -6.14 23.16 -11.40
C SER A 83 -6.65 24.56 -11.76
N ALA A 84 -6.30 25.53 -10.93
CA ALA A 84 -6.29 26.91 -11.37
C ALA A 84 -4.99 27.13 -12.15
N ALA A 85 -5.04 27.79 -13.31
CA ALA A 85 -3.86 28.09 -14.11
C ALA A 85 -2.79 28.81 -13.27
N THR A 86 -1.80 28.06 -12.78
CA THR A 86 -0.73 28.57 -11.93
C THR A 86 0.57 27.86 -12.30
N SER A 87 1.63 28.65 -12.51
CA SER A 87 2.95 28.19 -12.95
C SER A 87 3.90 27.88 -11.78
N TYR A 88 3.36 27.59 -10.59
CA TYR A 88 4.17 27.43 -9.39
C TYR A 88 4.49 25.96 -9.16
N SER A 89 5.77 25.61 -9.29
CA SER A 89 6.30 24.29 -8.92
C SER A 89 6.86 24.35 -7.49
N PRO A 90 6.16 23.78 -6.49
CA PRO A 90 6.67 23.69 -5.12
C PRO A 90 7.92 22.80 -5.00
N PRO A 91 8.67 22.94 -3.90
CA PRO A 91 9.73 21.97 -3.58
C PRO A 91 9.13 20.57 -3.31
N PRO A 92 9.94 19.50 -3.48
CA PRO A 92 9.50 18.14 -3.22
C PRO A 92 8.95 17.96 -1.80
N MET A 93 7.88 17.20 -1.67
CA MET A 93 7.21 16.89 -0.40
C MET A 93 7.03 15.37 -0.28
N ASP A 94 7.21 14.85 0.92
CA ASP A 94 7.01 13.43 1.21
C ASP A 94 6.39 13.25 2.60
N TRP A 95 5.16 12.75 2.60
CA TRP A 95 4.30 12.56 3.78
C TRP A 95 4.86 11.53 4.78
N ARG A 96 5.79 10.66 4.36
CA ARG A 96 6.46 9.70 5.24
C ARG A 96 7.30 10.41 6.30
N TRP A 97 8.04 11.44 5.90
CA TRP A 97 8.85 12.25 6.84
C TRP A 97 7.99 13.04 7.83
N LEU A 98 6.72 13.26 7.50
CA LEU A 98 5.76 13.95 8.36
C LEU A 98 4.95 12.98 9.24
N GLY A 99 5.12 11.67 9.07
CA GLY A 99 4.42 10.66 9.88
C GLY A 99 2.94 10.47 9.52
N PHE A 100 2.57 10.67 8.25
CA PHE A 100 1.19 10.53 7.73
C PHE A 100 0.94 9.19 7.04
N VAL A 101 1.95 8.32 6.96
CA VAL A 101 1.91 7.07 6.20
C VAL A 101 2.25 5.92 7.15
N THR A 102 1.39 4.90 7.19
CA THR A 102 1.64 3.66 7.95
C THR A 102 2.73 2.82 7.27
N PRO A 103 3.30 1.81 7.96
CA PRO A 103 4.16 0.84 7.29
C PRO A 103 3.48 0.18 6.09
N VAL A 104 4.31 -0.27 5.14
CA VAL A 104 3.90 -1.09 3.99
C VAL A 104 3.14 -2.32 4.49
N LYS A 105 2.02 -2.62 3.82
CA LYS A 105 1.22 -3.84 4.04
C LYS A 105 1.26 -4.70 2.78
N ASN A 106 0.78 -5.95 2.86
CA ASN A 106 0.76 -6.90 1.74
C ASN A 106 -0.66 -7.47 1.55
N GLN A 107 -1.21 -7.31 0.34
CA GLN A 107 -2.54 -7.82 -0.04
C GLN A 107 -2.58 -9.32 -0.37
N GLY A 108 -1.41 -9.95 -0.53
CA GLY A 108 -1.29 -11.34 -0.98
C GLY A 108 -2.01 -11.58 -2.31
N SER A 109 -2.59 -12.76 -2.46
CA SER A 109 -3.29 -13.16 -3.70
C SER A 109 -4.75 -12.70 -3.77
N CYS A 110 -5.14 -11.72 -2.96
CA CYS A 110 -6.48 -11.17 -2.92
C CYS A 110 -6.50 -9.83 -3.67
N GLY A 111 -7.38 -9.68 -4.67
CA GLY A 111 -7.61 -8.45 -5.43
C GLY A 111 -8.26 -7.35 -4.58
N SER A 112 -7.56 -6.93 -3.53
CA SER A 112 -8.04 -6.02 -2.47
C SER A 112 -7.26 -4.73 -2.40
N CYS A 113 -6.42 -4.41 -3.40
CA CYS A 113 -5.68 -3.15 -3.50
C CYS A 113 -6.57 -1.92 -3.25
N TRP A 114 -7.83 -1.95 -3.68
CA TRP A 114 -8.82 -0.91 -3.42
C TRP A 114 -9.07 -0.67 -1.94
N SER A 115 -9.04 -1.71 -1.11
CA SER A 115 -9.24 -1.60 0.34
C SER A 115 -8.02 -0.99 1.01
N PHE A 116 -6.81 -1.42 0.64
CA PHE A 116 -5.54 -0.85 1.14
C PHE A 116 -5.39 0.62 0.77
N SER A 117 -5.83 0.98 -0.44
CA SER A 117 -5.73 2.37 -0.85
C SER A 117 -6.76 3.26 -0.14
N ALA A 118 -7.98 2.75 0.07
CA ALA A 118 -8.98 3.45 0.86
C ALA A 118 -8.54 3.62 2.32
N THR A 119 -8.01 2.58 2.96
CA THR A 119 -7.50 2.68 4.34
C THR A 119 -6.32 3.65 4.45
N GLY A 120 -5.33 3.57 3.56
CA GLY A 120 -4.18 4.49 3.56
C GLY A 120 -4.57 5.96 3.44
N ALA A 121 -5.53 6.28 2.56
CA ALA A 121 -6.07 7.64 2.45
C ALA A 121 -6.79 8.08 3.74
N MET A 122 -7.62 7.21 4.32
CA MET A 122 -8.33 7.49 5.58
C MET A 122 -7.39 7.66 6.77
N GLU A 123 -6.33 6.86 6.87
CA GLU A 123 -5.31 6.93 7.91
C GLU A 123 -4.58 8.29 7.86
N GLY A 124 -4.11 8.69 6.68
CA GLY A 124 -3.44 9.98 6.48
C GLY A 124 -4.35 11.17 6.80
N MET A 125 -5.61 11.12 6.37
CA MET A 125 -6.59 12.17 6.68
C MET A 125 -6.97 12.22 8.16
N HIS A 126 -7.02 11.06 8.84
CA HIS A 126 -7.26 11.02 10.28
C HIS A 126 -6.08 11.62 11.06
N LYS A 127 -4.84 11.28 10.67
CA LYS A 127 -3.62 11.88 11.22
C LYS A 127 -3.61 13.39 11.05
N ARG A 128 -3.99 13.89 9.88
CA ARG A 128 -4.14 15.33 9.64
C ARG A 128 -5.08 16.02 10.61
N ARG A 129 -6.22 15.38 10.90
CA ARG A 129 -7.30 15.98 11.69
C ARG A 129 -7.06 15.89 13.20
N THR A 130 -6.46 14.79 13.65
CA THR A 130 -6.42 14.41 15.07
C THR A 130 -5.02 14.29 15.65
N ASP A 131 -4.00 14.37 14.80
CA ASP A 131 -2.61 14.04 15.12
C ASP A 131 -2.36 12.57 15.52
N VAL A 132 -3.35 11.68 15.34
CA VAL A 132 -3.23 10.24 15.57
C VAL A 132 -3.20 9.50 14.23
N LEU A 133 -2.20 8.65 14.00
CA LEU A 133 -2.14 7.80 12.81
C LEU A 133 -2.68 6.40 13.17
N PRO A 134 -3.93 6.06 12.79
CA PRO A 134 -4.48 4.75 13.08
C PRO A 134 -3.93 3.72 12.10
N ASN A 135 -4.03 2.43 12.46
CA ASN A 135 -3.86 1.32 11.54
C ASN A 135 -5.24 0.68 11.32
N LEU A 136 -5.86 0.96 10.18
CA LEU A 136 -7.22 0.55 9.85
C LEU A 136 -7.24 -0.87 9.27
N SER A 137 -8.40 -1.52 9.39
CA SER A 137 -8.64 -2.86 8.88
C SER A 137 -9.11 -2.84 7.43
N GLU A 138 -8.27 -3.32 6.53
CA GLU A 138 -8.67 -3.62 5.15
C GLU A 138 -9.74 -4.72 5.10
N GLN A 139 -9.63 -5.71 5.99
CA GLN A 139 -10.58 -6.82 6.08
C GLN A 139 -12.01 -6.34 6.37
N ASN A 140 -12.17 -5.30 7.19
CA ASN A 140 -13.48 -4.71 7.42
C ASN A 140 -14.11 -4.20 6.12
N LEU A 141 -13.33 -3.57 5.24
CA LEU A 141 -13.84 -3.11 3.94
C LEU A 141 -14.19 -4.30 3.04
N ILE A 142 -13.30 -5.29 2.95
CA ILE A 142 -13.52 -6.52 2.17
C ILE A 142 -14.84 -7.17 2.58
N ASP A 143 -15.06 -7.41 3.87
CA ASP A 143 -16.19 -8.20 4.36
C ASP A 143 -17.51 -7.42 4.41
N CYS A 144 -17.48 -6.08 4.59
CA CYS A 144 -18.67 -5.31 4.97
C CYS A 144 -19.16 -4.29 3.93
N SER A 145 -18.42 -4.04 2.84
CA SER A 145 -18.80 -3.00 1.87
C SER A 145 -19.49 -3.53 0.60
N SER A 146 -19.97 -4.78 0.61
CA SER A 146 -20.66 -5.41 -0.52
C SER A 146 -21.91 -4.66 -0.96
N ASP A 147 -22.69 -4.17 0.00
CA ASP A 147 -23.94 -3.43 -0.26
C ASP A 147 -23.69 -2.06 -0.92
N TYR A 148 -22.43 -1.62 -0.95
CA TYR A 148 -21.98 -0.39 -1.59
C TYR A 148 -21.34 -0.65 -2.96
N GLY A 149 -21.35 -1.91 -3.44
CA GLY A 149 -20.87 -2.29 -4.76
C GLY A 149 -19.44 -2.83 -4.82
N ASN A 150 -18.77 -3.03 -3.67
CA ASN A 150 -17.48 -3.73 -3.64
C ASN A 150 -17.66 -5.24 -3.67
N LEU A 151 -16.67 -5.97 -4.20
CA LEU A 151 -16.73 -7.42 -4.40
C LEU A 151 -15.60 -8.15 -3.67
N GLY A 152 -15.11 -7.58 -2.57
CA GLY A 152 -14.08 -8.22 -1.75
C GLY A 152 -12.76 -8.42 -2.50
N CYS A 153 -12.24 -9.64 -2.44
CA CYS A 153 -11.07 -10.06 -3.22
C CYS A 153 -11.31 -10.11 -4.74
N LYS A 154 -12.56 -10.02 -5.21
CA LYS A 154 -12.86 -9.90 -6.65
C LYS A 154 -12.77 -8.46 -7.14
N GLY A 155 -12.38 -7.53 -6.28
CA GLY A 155 -12.14 -6.13 -6.60
C GLY A 155 -13.20 -5.18 -6.09
N GLY A 156 -12.92 -3.88 -6.21
CA GLY A 156 -13.75 -2.83 -5.65
C GLY A 156 -13.26 -1.43 -6.00
N TYR A 157 -13.96 -0.45 -5.42
CA TYR A 157 -13.77 0.96 -5.66
C TYR A 157 -13.70 1.73 -4.34
N MET A 158 -12.75 2.64 -4.26
CA MET A 158 -12.39 3.35 -3.03
C MET A 158 -13.51 4.28 -2.60
N ILE A 159 -14.23 4.88 -3.56
CA ILE A 159 -15.42 5.69 -3.26
C ILE A 159 -16.52 4.85 -2.59
N ASN A 160 -16.74 3.61 -3.05
CA ASN A 160 -17.72 2.72 -2.41
C ASN A 160 -17.30 2.38 -0.97
N ALA A 161 -15.98 2.22 -0.74
CA ALA A 161 -15.43 2.04 0.60
C ALA A 161 -15.67 3.27 1.48
N PHE A 162 -15.45 4.48 0.96
CA PHE A 162 -15.73 5.73 1.68
C PHE A 162 -17.21 5.89 2.01
N ASN A 163 -18.11 5.60 1.07
CA ASN A 163 -19.55 5.63 1.30
C ASN A 163 -19.94 4.68 2.44
N TYR A 164 -19.43 3.45 2.41
CA TYR A 164 -19.59 2.48 3.48
C TYR A 164 -19.14 3.09 4.83
N VAL A 165 -17.93 3.64 4.93
CA VAL A 165 -17.42 4.20 6.20
C VAL A 165 -18.26 5.39 6.69
N ILE A 166 -18.71 6.27 5.79
CA ILE A 166 -19.57 7.41 6.11
C ILE A 166 -20.91 6.93 6.70
N ARG A 167 -21.57 5.97 6.03
CA ARG A 167 -22.87 5.43 6.48
C ARG A 167 -22.75 4.56 7.72
N ASN A 168 -21.71 3.74 7.79
CA ASN A 168 -21.39 2.87 8.92
C ASN A 168 -20.89 3.65 10.15
N ARG A 169 -20.57 4.94 9.97
CA ARG A 169 -20.06 5.87 10.98
C ARG A 169 -18.71 5.46 11.58
N GLY A 170 -17.96 4.65 10.84
CA GLY A 170 -16.59 4.30 11.19
C GLY A 170 -16.11 2.99 10.57
N ILE A 171 -14.89 2.64 10.94
CA ILE A 171 -14.15 1.48 10.47
C ILE A 171 -13.23 0.97 11.58
N ASN A 172 -13.14 -0.35 11.69
CA ASN A 172 -12.35 -1.06 12.69
C ASN A 172 -10.84 -0.90 12.49
N THR A 173 -10.08 -1.05 13.58
CA THR A 173 -8.62 -1.15 13.53
C THR A 173 -8.17 -2.51 13.03
N GLN A 174 -6.98 -2.56 12.43
CA GLN A 174 -6.30 -3.81 12.05
C GLN A 174 -6.13 -4.76 13.25
N ALA A 175 -5.90 -4.24 14.45
CA ALA A 175 -5.77 -5.05 15.66
C ALA A 175 -7.09 -5.74 16.05
N SER A 176 -8.22 -5.06 15.87
CA SER A 176 -9.55 -5.60 16.21
C SER A 176 -10.16 -6.47 15.13
N TYR A 177 -9.78 -6.25 13.87
CA TYR A 177 -10.27 -6.99 12.72
C TYR A 177 -9.09 -7.27 11.76
N PRO A 178 -8.29 -8.31 12.04
CA PRO A 178 -7.07 -8.60 11.28
C PRO A 178 -7.32 -9.00 9.83
N TYR A 179 -6.36 -8.65 8.97
CA TYR A 179 -6.35 -9.06 7.56
C TYR A 179 -6.20 -10.57 7.39
N ARG A 180 -7.11 -11.17 6.61
CA ARG A 180 -7.09 -12.60 6.23
C ARG A 180 -6.81 -12.82 4.75
N GLY A 181 -7.05 -11.83 3.89
CA GLY A 181 -6.82 -11.94 2.46
C GLY A 181 -7.83 -12.85 1.75
N GLU A 182 -9.03 -12.95 2.29
CA GLU A 182 -10.16 -13.68 1.70
C GLU A 182 -11.48 -12.99 2.08
N GLN A 183 -12.54 -13.21 1.31
CA GLN A 183 -13.87 -12.70 1.65
C GLN A 183 -14.51 -13.58 2.72
N ASP A 184 -14.92 -12.99 3.83
CA ASP A 184 -15.67 -13.65 4.90
C ASP A 184 -16.96 -12.85 5.21
N PHE A 185 -17.74 -13.34 6.17
CA PHE A 185 -18.87 -12.61 6.73
C PHE A 185 -18.41 -11.36 7.46
N CYS A 186 -19.18 -10.27 7.33
CA CYS A 186 -18.93 -9.02 8.04
C CYS A 186 -18.97 -9.20 9.56
N GLN A 187 -17.83 -8.96 10.22
CA GLN A 187 -17.66 -9.03 11.68
C GLN A 187 -17.43 -7.64 12.31
N TYR A 188 -17.99 -6.60 11.69
CA TYR A 188 -17.83 -5.21 12.14
C TYR A 188 -18.30 -5.01 13.58
N ARG A 189 -17.50 -4.23 14.34
CA ARG A 189 -17.75 -3.90 15.74
C ARG A 189 -17.60 -2.42 16.00
N SER A 190 -18.68 -1.72 16.32
CA SER A 190 -18.63 -0.25 16.49
C SER A 190 -17.74 0.23 17.66
N ASP A 191 -17.49 -0.63 18.65
CA ASP A 191 -16.66 -0.31 19.82
C ASP A 191 -15.16 -0.33 19.54
N THR A 192 -14.73 -0.79 18.37
CA THR A 192 -13.31 -0.88 17.98
C THR A 192 -12.92 0.07 16.83
N ASN A 193 -13.77 1.06 16.57
CA ASN A 193 -13.53 2.05 15.52
C ASN A 193 -12.36 2.98 15.87
N ALA A 194 -11.43 3.12 14.93
CA ALA A 194 -10.38 4.14 15.02
C ALA A 194 -10.74 5.43 14.28
N VAL A 195 -11.41 5.32 13.14
CA VAL A 195 -11.90 6.49 12.40
C VAL A 195 -13.40 6.59 12.59
N THR A 196 -13.85 7.78 12.98
CA THR A 196 -15.28 8.14 13.11
C THR A 196 -15.49 9.54 12.54
N GLY A 197 -16.70 9.84 12.07
CA GLY A 197 -17.06 11.19 11.64
C GLY A 197 -16.43 11.63 10.32
N MET A 198 -16.15 10.67 9.42
CA MET A 198 -15.95 10.97 8.00
C MET A 198 -17.26 11.51 7.42
N THR A 199 -17.19 12.65 6.75
CA THR A 199 -18.37 13.35 6.22
C THR A 199 -18.41 13.40 4.69
N GLY A 200 -17.34 12.98 4.04
CA GLY A 200 -17.19 13.13 2.59
C GLY A 200 -15.77 12.84 2.10
N TYR A 201 -15.56 13.08 0.81
CA TYR A 201 -14.28 12.92 0.12
C TYR A 201 -14.14 13.96 -1.01
N VAL A 202 -12.91 14.18 -1.48
CA VAL A 202 -12.61 15.08 -2.60
C VAL A 202 -12.06 14.26 -3.76
N ARG A 203 -12.46 14.60 -4.98
CA ARG A 203 -11.99 13.97 -6.22
C ARG A 203 -11.10 14.95 -6.98
N VAL A 204 -10.00 14.46 -7.53
CA VAL A 204 -9.19 15.22 -8.48
C VAL A 204 -9.78 15.00 -9.89
N THR A 205 -9.83 16.05 -10.69
CA THR A 205 -10.22 15.94 -12.11
C THR A 205 -9.27 14.99 -12.83
N GLN A 206 -9.86 14.05 -13.57
CA GLN A 206 -9.11 13.02 -14.28
C GLN A 206 -8.11 13.63 -15.27
N GLY A 207 -6.85 13.19 -15.20
CA GLY A 207 -5.76 13.67 -16.06
C GLY A 207 -5.21 15.04 -15.69
N ASP A 208 -5.68 15.66 -14.60
CA ASP A 208 -5.17 16.95 -14.12
C ASP A 208 -4.07 16.73 -13.06
N GLU A 209 -2.85 16.43 -13.53
CA GLU A 209 -1.69 16.19 -12.65
C GLU A 209 -1.32 17.43 -11.80
N ILE A 210 -1.63 18.63 -12.28
CA ILE A 210 -1.41 19.87 -11.51
C ILE A 210 -2.37 19.93 -10.32
N ALA A 211 -3.65 19.57 -10.54
CA ALA A 211 -4.60 19.45 -9.44
C ALA A 211 -4.21 18.32 -8.49
N LEU A 212 -3.65 17.21 -8.99
CA LEU A 212 -3.17 16.11 -8.17
C LEU A 212 -1.99 16.55 -7.29
N GLU A 213 -0.98 17.22 -7.85
CA GLU A 213 0.16 17.77 -7.10
C GLU A 213 -0.31 18.73 -6.00
N ASP A 214 -1.21 19.65 -6.33
CA ASP A 214 -1.75 20.60 -5.37
C ASP A 214 -2.53 19.90 -4.25
N ALA A 215 -3.31 18.88 -4.61
CA ALA A 215 -4.06 18.08 -3.66
C ALA A 215 -3.14 17.30 -2.72
N VAL A 216 -2.11 16.62 -3.25
CA VAL A 216 -1.13 15.89 -2.43
C VAL A 216 -0.49 16.84 -1.42
N ARG A 217 -0.13 18.05 -1.86
CA ARG A 217 0.53 19.03 -0.99
C ARG A 217 -0.41 19.63 0.05
N ARG A 218 -1.63 20.01 -0.36
CA ARG A 218 -2.53 20.79 0.48
C ARG A 218 -3.47 19.93 1.31
N ILE A 219 -3.80 18.71 0.90
CA ILE A 219 -4.83 17.86 1.51
C ILE A 219 -4.21 16.68 2.25
N GLY A 220 -3.23 15.97 1.69
CA GLY A 220 -2.65 14.79 2.33
C GLY A 220 -2.28 13.70 1.33
N PRO A 221 -1.94 12.49 1.80
CA PRO A 221 -1.86 11.31 0.95
C PRO A 221 -3.16 11.09 0.15
N ILE A 222 -3.03 10.80 -1.14
CA ILE A 222 -4.15 10.61 -2.08
C ILE A 222 -4.14 9.19 -2.60
N TRP A 223 -5.33 8.63 -2.80
CA TRP A 223 -5.50 7.43 -3.61
C TRP A 223 -5.60 7.81 -5.10
N ASP A 224 -4.85 7.12 -5.95
CA ASP A 224 -4.98 7.16 -7.39
C ASP A 224 -5.18 5.77 -8.00
N GLY A 225 -6.00 5.68 -9.05
CA GLY A 225 -6.34 4.42 -9.72
C GLY A 225 -5.93 4.46 -11.18
N PHE A 226 -5.00 3.58 -11.56
CA PHE A 226 -4.49 3.47 -12.92
C PHE A 226 -4.92 2.14 -13.56
N GLU A 227 -5.24 2.17 -14.86
CA GLU A 227 -5.40 0.97 -15.68
C GLU A 227 -4.02 0.50 -16.17
N TRP A 228 -3.72 -0.78 -15.91
CA TRP A 228 -2.38 -1.38 -16.02
C TRP A 228 -1.86 -1.61 -17.46
N GLU A 229 -2.63 -1.29 -18.50
CA GLU A 229 -2.16 -1.48 -19.89
C GLU A 229 -1.04 -0.50 -20.29
N LEU A 230 -0.76 0.52 -19.48
CA LEU A 230 0.37 1.41 -19.67
C LEU A 230 1.07 1.66 -18.34
N ILE A 231 2.13 0.87 -18.12
CA ILE A 231 3.24 1.14 -17.20
C ILE A 231 2.89 0.84 -15.73
N LEU A 232 3.42 -0.32 -15.29
CA LEU A 232 3.81 -0.67 -13.90
C LEU A 232 3.64 0.48 -12.91
N ASP A 233 2.73 0.37 -11.91
CA ASP A 233 2.94 0.89 -10.54
C ASP A 233 1.73 0.71 -9.61
N CYS A 234 1.69 -0.44 -8.92
CA CYS A 234 1.17 -0.50 -7.55
C CYS A 234 2.29 -0.44 -6.49
N GLU A 235 3.57 -0.37 -6.91
CA GLU A 235 4.74 -0.34 -6.02
C GLU A 235 5.48 1.01 -5.92
N GLU A 236 5.23 2.01 -6.77
CA GLU A 236 5.97 3.30 -6.67
C GLU A 236 5.58 4.24 -5.51
N LEU A 237 4.71 3.84 -4.58
CA LEU A 237 4.60 4.56 -3.30
C LEU A 237 5.50 4.00 -2.18
N LEU A 238 6.24 2.91 -2.43
CA LEU A 238 6.96 2.20 -1.35
C LEU A 238 8.45 1.92 -1.61
N GLY A 239 9.02 2.33 -2.75
CA GLY A 239 10.36 1.88 -3.16
C GLY A 239 11.55 2.85 -3.09
N ASN A 240 11.37 4.18 -2.99
CA ASN A 240 12.51 5.12 -3.17
C ASN A 240 12.99 5.81 -1.89
N LEU A 241 13.34 5.02 -0.85
CA LEU A 241 14.18 5.45 0.27
C LEU A 241 15.06 4.31 0.80
N VAL A 242 15.97 3.77 -0.02
CA VAL A 242 17.23 3.22 0.50
C VAL A 242 18.35 3.44 -0.50
N GLY A 243 19.27 4.37 -0.18
CA GLY A 243 20.67 4.38 -0.65
C GLY A 243 20.97 5.05 -1.98
#